data_AF-A0A2E1P054-F1
#
_entry.id   AF-A0A2E1P054-F1
#
_cell.length_a   1.000
_cell.length_b   1.000
_cell.length_c   1.000
_cell.angle_alpha   90.00
_cell.angle_beta   90.00
_cell.angle_gamma   90.00
#
_symmetry.space_group_name_H-M   'P 1'
#
loop_
_entity.id
_entity.type
_entity.pdbx_description
1 polymer ?
#
loop_
_entity_poly.entity_id
_entity_poly.type
_entity_poly.pdbx_seq_one_letter_code
_entity_poly.pdbx_strand_id
1 'polypeptide(L)'
;MSNQTDDCPEVNGTSSIDRSGCLDTDGDGYSDPDSTWNISMGADAFPLRADAWSDLDGDMFADQPNLNITDDCPNRFGKSRSVLFGCSDLDLDWIPDVLDTDIDGDGISNELEIASSGALFQYDPMDPNSVPIDTDYDTIPDALDDDDDNDFWPDTVELDRGSDPLDAEHTPFNQYFGMSTGFFYYGGLETDSKYDAEAFEISLSGLMEVVTEELVIPFLLIPIYMYVFFSRRQRFEQLRNDITEAKSGEVLFELEIKVNNLIKERKIKTLHGLILRNTIEEQENKIRSSSTHEEE
;
A
#
# COMPACT_ATOMS: atom_id res chain seq x y z
N MET A 1 -62.47 -8.85 -56.09
CA MET A 1 -62.75 -8.31 -54.75
C MET A 1 -62.31 -9.38 -53.77
N SER A 2 -61.10 -9.28 -53.24
CA SER A 2 -60.69 -10.11 -52.09
C SER A 2 -61.54 -9.66 -50.92
N ASN A 3 -62.37 -10.54 -50.41
CA ASN A 3 -63.02 -10.36 -49.13
C ASN A 3 -61.89 -10.37 -48.11
N GLN A 4 -61.36 -9.21 -47.71
CA GLN A 4 -60.44 -9.14 -46.57
C GLN A 4 -61.24 -9.69 -45.39
N THR A 5 -60.86 -10.88 -44.95
CA THR A 5 -61.41 -11.48 -43.75
C THR A 5 -60.89 -10.63 -42.61
N ASP A 6 -61.82 -10.02 -41.88
CA ASP A 6 -61.53 -9.32 -40.64
C ASP A 6 -61.17 -10.38 -39.58
N ASP A 7 -59.93 -10.31 -39.10
CA ASP A 7 -59.37 -11.22 -38.11
C ASP A 7 -59.85 -10.87 -36.69
N CYS A 8 -60.45 -9.69 -36.49
CA CYS A 8 -61.02 -9.23 -35.23
C CYS A 8 -62.45 -8.70 -35.36
N PRO A 9 -63.46 -9.52 -35.73
CA PRO A 9 -64.81 -9.04 -36.07
C PRO A 9 -65.58 -8.31 -34.94
N GLU A 10 -65.16 -8.49 -33.69
CA GLU A 10 -65.79 -7.86 -32.51
C GLU A 10 -65.17 -6.50 -32.16
N VAL A 11 -64.04 -6.15 -32.77
CA VAL A 11 -63.26 -4.94 -32.49
C VAL A 11 -63.07 -4.18 -33.80
N ASN A 12 -63.37 -2.89 -33.82
CA ASN A 12 -63.09 -2.08 -35.01
C ASN A 12 -61.65 -1.57 -34.95
N GLY A 13 -60.83 -1.91 -35.95
CA GLY A 13 -59.49 -1.36 -36.08
C GLY A 13 -58.97 -1.29 -37.51
N THR A 14 -57.71 -0.85 -37.65
CA THR A 14 -57.11 -0.45 -38.94
C THR A 14 -55.88 -1.27 -39.32
N SER A 15 -55.52 -2.28 -38.52
CA SER A 15 -54.36 -3.14 -38.79
C SER A 15 -54.47 -3.82 -40.16
N SER A 16 -53.35 -4.02 -40.84
CA SER A 16 -53.30 -4.56 -42.20
C SER A 16 -52.09 -5.45 -42.54
N ILE A 17 -51.09 -5.55 -41.67
CA ILE A 17 -49.82 -6.24 -41.93
C ILE A 17 -49.78 -7.62 -41.28
N ASP A 18 -49.93 -7.71 -39.96
CA ASP A 18 -49.92 -8.97 -39.21
C ASP A 18 -51.32 -9.63 -39.19
N ARG A 19 -52.34 -8.86 -38.81
CA ARG A 19 -53.76 -9.21 -38.82
C ARG A 19 -54.55 -8.11 -39.50
N SER A 20 -55.65 -8.45 -40.16
CA SER A 20 -56.50 -7.47 -40.86
C SER A 20 -57.71 -7.07 -40.02
N GLY A 21 -57.92 -5.76 -39.81
CA GLY A 21 -59.13 -5.23 -39.15
C GLY A 21 -59.09 -5.18 -37.62
N CYS A 22 -57.98 -5.57 -37.01
CA CYS A 22 -57.76 -5.51 -35.57
C CYS A 22 -57.37 -4.10 -35.10
N LEU A 23 -57.50 -3.85 -33.80
CA LEU A 23 -57.07 -2.59 -33.16
C LEU A 23 -55.59 -2.33 -33.49
N ASP A 24 -55.30 -1.10 -33.89
CA ASP A 24 -53.98 -0.61 -34.29
C ASP A 24 -53.99 0.86 -33.87
N THR A 25 -53.38 1.13 -32.71
CA THR A 25 -53.57 2.40 -31.99
C THR A 25 -52.76 3.53 -32.63
N ASP A 26 -51.62 3.24 -33.23
CA ASP A 26 -50.74 4.26 -33.81
C ASP A 26 -50.78 4.33 -35.34
N GLY A 27 -51.38 3.33 -36.00
CA GLY A 27 -51.68 3.33 -37.42
C GLY A 27 -50.52 2.89 -38.31
N ASP A 28 -49.55 2.13 -37.80
CA ASP A 28 -48.44 1.60 -38.60
C ASP A 28 -48.79 0.33 -39.40
N GLY A 29 -49.97 -0.23 -39.11
CA GLY A 29 -50.51 -1.40 -39.78
C GLY A 29 -50.29 -2.72 -39.05
N TYR A 30 -49.54 -2.76 -37.95
CA TYR A 30 -49.49 -3.89 -37.03
C TYR A 30 -50.58 -3.77 -35.97
N SER A 31 -51.11 -4.90 -35.51
CA SER A 31 -52.21 -4.88 -34.54
C SER A 31 -51.71 -4.84 -33.10
N ASP A 32 -52.37 -4.05 -32.25
CA ASP A 32 -52.15 -4.01 -30.81
C ASP A 32 -52.24 -5.43 -30.21
N PRO A 33 -51.42 -5.74 -29.19
CA PRO A 33 -51.44 -7.05 -28.55
C PRO A 33 -52.73 -7.25 -27.75
N ASP A 34 -53.31 -8.43 -27.89
CA ASP A 34 -54.49 -8.87 -27.15
C ASP A 34 -54.31 -10.27 -26.55
N SER A 35 -55.36 -10.78 -25.92
CA SER A 35 -55.34 -12.09 -25.24
C SER A 35 -55.12 -13.30 -26.17
N THR A 36 -55.32 -13.13 -27.48
CA THR A 36 -55.23 -14.18 -28.50
C THR A 36 -54.04 -14.00 -29.45
N TRP A 37 -53.53 -12.79 -29.59
CA TRP A 37 -52.38 -12.42 -30.41
C TRP A 37 -51.51 -11.44 -29.63
N ASN A 38 -50.40 -11.94 -29.08
CA ASN A 38 -49.50 -11.15 -28.26
C ASN A 38 -48.19 -10.84 -29.01
N ILE A 39 -47.29 -10.08 -28.38
CA ILE A 39 -46.00 -9.65 -28.96
C ILE A 39 -45.19 -10.85 -29.46
N SER A 40 -45.14 -11.95 -28.71
CA SER A 40 -44.41 -13.17 -29.11
C SER A 40 -44.97 -13.87 -30.37
N MET A 41 -46.17 -13.49 -30.80
CA MET A 41 -46.83 -13.98 -32.01
C MET A 41 -46.72 -13.00 -33.18
N GLY A 42 -46.11 -11.82 -32.98
CA GLY A 42 -45.95 -10.78 -34.00
C GLY A 42 -46.99 -9.65 -33.93
N ALA A 43 -47.70 -9.51 -32.81
CA ALA A 43 -48.44 -8.28 -32.52
C ALA A 43 -47.47 -7.10 -32.34
N ASP A 44 -47.96 -5.89 -32.51
CA ASP A 44 -47.18 -4.67 -32.33
C ASP A 44 -46.57 -4.58 -30.91
N ALA A 45 -45.24 -4.55 -30.86
CA ALA A 45 -44.50 -4.41 -29.62
C ALA A 45 -44.58 -2.99 -29.03
N PHE A 46 -44.83 -1.97 -29.85
CA PHE A 46 -44.90 -0.56 -29.44
C PHE A 46 -46.18 0.16 -29.92
N PRO A 47 -47.38 -0.17 -29.38
CA PRO A 47 -48.70 0.34 -29.83
C PRO A 47 -48.96 1.85 -29.84
N LEU A 48 -47.98 2.65 -29.44
CA LEU A 48 -48.07 4.11 -29.37
C LEU A 48 -47.01 4.79 -30.27
N ARG A 49 -46.27 4.02 -31.07
CA ARG A 49 -45.13 4.45 -31.87
C ARG A 49 -45.23 3.88 -33.28
N ALA A 50 -45.86 4.64 -34.17
CA ALA A 50 -46.07 4.23 -35.56
C ALA A 50 -44.78 4.02 -36.40
N ASP A 51 -43.60 4.24 -35.80
CA ASP A 51 -42.29 4.01 -36.39
C ASP A 51 -41.62 2.70 -35.93
N ALA A 52 -42.19 1.98 -34.96
CA ALA A 52 -41.64 0.78 -34.33
C ALA A 52 -42.73 -0.27 -34.07
N TRP A 53 -42.53 -1.52 -34.48
CA TRP A 53 -43.53 -2.59 -34.32
C TRP A 53 -42.99 -3.92 -33.80
N SER A 54 -41.67 -4.08 -33.68
CA SER A 54 -41.02 -5.37 -33.41
C SER A 54 -39.95 -5.22 -32.33
N ASP A 55 -39.95 -6.17 -31.40
CA ASP A 55 -39.01 -6.34 -30.28
C ASP A 55 -38.78 -7.85 -30.14
N LEU A 56 -37.81 -8.37 -30.88
CA LEU A 56 -37.65 -9.81 -31.08
C LEU A 56 -37.17 -10.55 -29.83
N ASP A 57 -36.29 -9.93 -29.05
CA ASP A 57 -35.73 -10.51 -27.83
C ASP A 57 -36.42 -10.02 -26.54
N GLY A 58 -37.33 -9.05 -26.64
CA GLY A 58 -38.24 -8.64 -25.58
C GLY A 58 -37.62 -7.66 -24.59
N ASP A 59 -36.65 -6.86 -25.04
CA ASP A 59 -35.83 -5.99 -24.21
C ASP A 59 -36.29 -4.51 -24.21
N MET A 60 -37.40 -4.25 -24.90
CA MET A 60 -38.03 -2.93 -25.08
C MET A 60 -37.28 -1.98 -26.00
N PHE A 61 -36.29 -2.45 -26.75
CA PHE A 61 -35.71 -1.75 -27.89
C PHE A 61 -36.28 -2.30 -29.19
N ALA A 62 -36.36 -1.44 -30.20
CA ALA A 62 -37.07 -1.70 -31.44
C ALA A 62 -36.12 -2.25 -32.51
N ASP A 63 -36.48 -3.34 -33.18
CA ASP A 63 -35.68 -3.93 -34.26
C ASP A 63 -35.54 -2.99 -35.47
N GLN A 64 -36.43 -2.01 -35.60
CA GLN A 64 -36.46 -1.07 -36.71
C GLN A 64 -35.26 -0.12 -36.66
N PRO A 65 -34.51 0.05 -37.76
CA PRO A 65 -33.33 0.90 -37.77
C PRO A 65 -33.66 2.39 -37.86
N ASN A 66 -32.74 3.23 -37.38
CA ASN A 66 -32.80 4.70 -37.43
C ASN A 66 -33.86 5.34 -36.52
N LEU A 67 -34.21 4.69 -35.42
CA LEU A 67 -35.03 5.22 -34.34
C LEU A 67 -34.15 5.66 -33.16
N ASN A 68 -34.73 6.43 -32.25
CA ASN A 68 -34.08 6.76 -30.97
C ASN A 68 -34.18 5.64 -29.92
N ILE A 69 -34.81 4.52 -30.29
CA ILE A 69 -34.96 3.31 -29.48
C ILE A 69 -34.56 2.08 -30.30
N THR A 70 -33.84 2.25 -31.42
CA THR A 70 -33.37 1.12 -32.22
C THR A 70 -32.50 0.23 -31.34
N ASP A 71 -32.75 -1.06 -31.41
CA ASP A 71 -31.90 -2.08 -30.83
C ASP A 71 -30.68 -2.32 -31.72
N ASP A 72 -29.49 -2.15 -31.14
CA ASP A 72 -28.20 -2.46 -31.76
C ASP A 72 -27.85 -3.95 -31.64
N CYS A 73 -28.56 -4.69 -30.78
CA CYS A 73 -28.47 -6.14 -30.58
C CYS A 73 -29.80 -6.92 -30.76
N PRO A 74 -30.51 -6.83 -31.93
CA PRO A 74 -31.89 -7.36 -32.16
C PRO A 74 -32.20 -8.84 -31.87
N ASN A 75 -31.22 -9.65 -31.49
CA ASN A 75 -31.41 -11.08 -31.21
C ASN A 75 -30.85 -11.48 -29.83
N ARG A 76 -30.42 -10.51 -29.01
CA ARG A 76 -29.78 -10.75 -27.72
C ARG A 76 -30.27 -9.68 -26.75
N PHE A 77 -31.23 -10.11 -25.91
CA PHE A 77 -31.78 -9.29 -24.85
C PHE A 77 -30.70 -8.51 -24.10
N GLY A 78 -30.93 -7.21 -23.98
CA GLY A 78 -30.02 -6.30 -23.33
C GLY A 78 -30.71 -5.10 -22.68
N LYS A 79 -29.93 -4.30 -21.97
CA LYS A 79 -30.46 -3.13 -21.24
C LYS A 79 -29.59 -1.88 -21.36
N SER A 80 -28.48 -1.97 -22.10
CA SER A 80 -27.56 -0.87 -22.34
C SER A 80 -28.28 0.35 -22.93
N ARG A 81 -27.85 1.54 -22.49
CA ARG A 81 -28.44 2.84 -22.88
C ARG A 81 -27.42 3.95 -23.09
N SER A 82 -26.16 3.74 -22.74
CA SER A 82 -25.09 4.73 -22.96
C SER A 82 -24.67 4.78 -24.43
N VAL A 83 -24.46 3.60 -25.02
CA VAL A 83 -24.12 3.30 -26.41
C VAL A 83 -24.56 1.87 -26.72
N LEU A 84 -24.73 1.53 -28.00
CA LEU A 84 -25.20 0.21 -28.44
C LEU A 84 -26.46 -0.24 -27.69
N PHE A 85 -27.60 0.40 -27.96
CA PHE A 85 -28.83 0.23 -27.18
C PHE A 85 -29.37 -1.20 -27.33
N GLY A 86 -29.97 -1.76 -26.27
CA GLY A 86 -30.51 -3.13 -26.29
C GLY A 86 -29.45 -4.24 -26.32
N CYS A 87 -28.18 -3.90 -26.12
CA CYS A 87 -27.13 -4.89 -25.91
C CYS A 87 -27.00 -5.30 -24.45
N SER A 88 -26.44 -6.49 -24.22
CA SER A 88 -26.24 -7.01 -22.86
C SER A 88 -25.40 -6.07 -22.02
N ASP A 89 -25.82 -5.98 -20.76
CA ASP A 89 -25.40 -5.05 -19.72
C ASP A 89 -25.64 -5.83 -18.42
N LEU A 90 -24.57 -6.45 -17.91
CA LEU A 90 -24.62 -7.45 -16.85
C LEU A 90 -24.88 -6.82 -15.47
N ASP A 91 -24.22 -5.71 -15.17
CA ASP A 91 -24.30 -5.01 -13.88
C ASP A 91 -25.40 -3.92 -13.85
N LEU A 92 -25.97 -3.58 -15.01
CA LEU A 92 -27.05 -2.62 -15.21
C LEU A 92 -26.63 -1.15 -15.04
N ASP A 93 -25.36 -0.81 -15.29
CA ASP A 93 -24.85 0.56 -15.27
C ASP A 93 -25.13 1.37 -16.57
N TRP A 94 -25.77 0.70 -17.55
CA TRP A 94 -26.14 1.19 -18.89
C TRP A 94 -25.05 1.11 -19.94
N ILE A 95 -23.84 0.65 -19.61
CA ILE A 95 -22.76 0.36 -20.54
C ILE A 95 -22.94 -1.07 -21.04
N PRO A 96 -22.82 -1.31 -22.36
CA PRO A 96 -22.91 -2.68 -22.86
C PRO A 96 -21.64 -3.47 -22.48
N ASP A 97 -21.76 -4.75 -22.11
CA ASP A 97 -20.65 -5.62 -21.64
C ASP A 97 -19.40 -5.52 -22.52
N VAL A 98 -19.59 -5.37 -23.84
CA VAL A 98 -18.52 -5.33 -24.84
C VAL A 98 -17.63 -4.07 -24.77
N LEU A 99 -18.10 -3.02 -24.10
CA LEU A 99 -17.39 -1.75 -23.91
C LEU A 99 -17.19 -1.43 -22.43
N ASP A 100 -17.70 -2.27 -21.56
CA ASP A 100 -17.59 -2.09 -20.13
C ASP A 100 -16.20 -2.51 -19.63
N THR A 101 -15.63 -1.67 -18.77
CA THR A 101 -14.35 -1.94 -18.13
C THR A 101 -14.50 -2.70 -16.83
N ASP A 102 -15.70 -2.77 -16.25
CA ASP A 102 -16.05 -3.48 -15.03
C ASP A 102 -17.40 -4.17 -15.28
N ILE A 103 -17.36 -5.32 -15.96
CA ILE A 103 -18.56 -5.94 -16.57
C ILE A 103 -19.57 -6.38 -15.51
N ASP A 104 -19.14 -6.78 -14.32
CA ASP A 104 -20.03 -7.25 -13.26
C ASP A 104 -20.26 -6.24 -12.14
N GLY A 105 -19.61 -5.07 -12.21
CA GLY A 105 -19.85 -3.92 -11.35
C GLY A 105 -19.39 -4.14 -9.91
N ASP A 106 -18.38 -4.98 -9.71
CA ASP A 106 -17.82 -5.28 -8.38
C ASP A 106 -16.86 -4.21 -7.86
N GLY A 107 -16.45 -3.28 -8.73
CA GLY A 107 -15.57 -2.16 -8.44
C GLY A 107 -14.12 -2.34 -8.91
N ILE A 108 -13.75 -3.53 -9.39
CA ILE A 108 -12.43 -3.84 -9.95
C ILE A 108 -12.57 -4.02 -11.46
N SER A 109 -11.71 -3.36 -12.23
CA SER A 109 -11.80 -3.50 -13.68
C SER A 109 -11.45 -4.92 -14.16
N ASN A 110 -12.09 -5.34 -15.25
CA ASN A 110 -11.84 -6.60 -15.96
C ASN A 110 -10.34 -6.85 -16.23
N GLU A 111 -9.59 -5.79 -16.52
CA GLU A 111 -8.14 -5.88 -16.76
C GLU A 111 -7.36 -6.20 -15.47
N LEU A 112 -7.73 -5.58 -14.36
CA LEU A 112 -7.09 -5.78 -13.06
C LEU A 112 -7.40 -7.15 -12.47
N GLU A 113 -8.62 -7.67 -12.62
CA GLU A 113 -8.94 -9.05 -12.24
C GLU A 113 -8.08 -10.08 -12.99
N ILE A 114 -7.95 -9.91 -14.31
CA ILE A 114 -7.10 -10.77 -15.14
C ILE A 114 -5.63 -10.61 -14.77
N ALA A 115 -5.17 -9.39 -14.46
CA ALA A 115 -3.79 -9.13 -14.07
C ALA A 115 -3.43 -9.68 -12.68
N SER A 116 -4.38 -9.64 -11.74
CA SER A 116 -4.28 -10.25 -10.40
C SER A 116 -4.38 -11.77 -10.42
N SER A 117 -4.79 -12.35 -11.55
CA SER A 117 -4.88 -13.80 -11.72
C SER A 117 -3.51 -14.48 -11.75
N GLY A 118 -3.39 -15.59 -11.01
CA GLY A 118 -2.19 -16.40 -10.94
C GLY A 118 -2.23 -17.65 -11.82
N ALA A 119 -1.18 -18.48 -11.71
CA ALA A 119 -1.13 -19.76 -12.42
C ALA A 119 -2.11 -20.83 -11.87
N LEU A 120 -2.60 -20.66 -10.64
CA LEU A 120 -3.45 -21.63 -9.92
C LEU A 120 -4.89 -21.16 -9.76
N PHE A 121 -5.14 -19.87 -9.87
CA PHE A 121 -6.42 -19.23 -9.63
C PHE A 121 -6.58 -18.08 -10.62
N GLN A 122 -7.76 -17.95 -11.21
CA GLN A 122 -8.10 -16.89 -12.16
C GLN A 122 -9.39 -16.25 -11.67
N TYR A 123 -9.40 -14.92 -11.65
CA TYR A 123 -10.60 -14.12 -11.43
C TYR A 123 -11.44 -14.11 -12.72
N ASP A 124 -12.75 -14.12 -12.57
CA ASP A 124 -13.74 -14.17 -13.64
C ASP A 124 -14.48 -12.82 -13.73
N PRO A 125 -14.19 -11.97 -14.74
CA PRO A 125 -14.79 -10.64 -14.89
C PRO A 125 -16.30 -10.58 -15.17
N MET A 126 -16.99 -11.70 -15.01
CA MET A 126 -18.42 -11.83 -15.17
C MET A 126 -19.10 -12.37 -13.91
N ASP A 127 -18.35 -12.59 -12.83
CA ASP A 127 -18.86 -13.06 -11.55
C ASP A 127 -18.48 -12.06 -10.44
N PRO A 128 -19.43 -11.26 -9.93
CA PRO A 128 -19.15 -10.21 -8.95
C PRO A 128 -18.76 -10.74 -7.56
N ASN A 129 -18.65 -12.07 -7.40
CA ASN A 129 -18.08 -12.70 -6.20
C ASN A 129 -16.63 -13.15 -6.43
N SER A 130 -16.13 -13.04 -7.65
CA SER A 130 -14.77 -13.34 -8.06
C SER A 130 -13.91 -12.08 -8.04
N VAL A 131 -13.86 -11.42 -6.89
CA VAL A 131 -13.15 -10.16 -6.71
C VAL A 131 -11.77 -10.41 -6.10
N PRO A 132 -10.68 -9.82 -6.62
CA PRO A 132 -9.40 -9.83 -5.92
C PRO A 132 -9.46 -9.00 -4.62
N ILE A 133 -8.51 -9.23 -3.72
CA ILE A 133 -8.44 -8.46 -2.47
C ILE A 133 -7.91 -7.07 -2.82
N ASP A 134 -8.54 -6.06 -2.26
CA ASP A 134 -8.22 -4.63 -2.34
C ASP A 134 -8.42 -4.10 -0.91
N THR A 135 -7.31 -3.91 -0.20
CA THR A 135 -7.30 -3.69 1.25
C THR A 135 -7.77 -2.29 1.64
N ASP A 136 -7.42 -1.28 0.85
CA ASP A 136 -7.74 0.12 1.09
C ASP A 136 -8.93 0.64 0.27
N TYR A 137 -9.45 -0.18 -0.64
CA TYR A 137 -10.59 0.09 -1.52
C TYR A 137 -10.34 1.20 -2.53
N ASP A 138 -9.10 1.34 -3.02
CA ASP A 138 -8.74 2.35 -4.01
C ASP A 138 -8.95 1.89 -5.47
N THR A 139 -9.44 0.66 -5.66
CA THR A 139 -9.70 -0.08 -6.92
C THR A 139 -8.49 -0.78 -7.53
N ILE A 140 -7.31 -0.67 -6.92
CA ILE A 140 -6.12 -1.42 -7.30
C ILE A 140 -5.99 -2.62 -6.37
N PRO A 141 -6.03 -3.86 -6.88
CA PRO A 141 -5.91 -5.02 -6.01
C PRO A 141 -4.51 -5.16 -5.39
N ASP A 142 -4.41 -5.71 -4.18
CA ASP A 142 -3.16 -5.88 -3.41
C ASP A 142 -2.03 -6.59 -4.19
N ALA A 143 -2.39 -7.43 -5.16
CA ALA A 143 -1.40 -8.14 -5.98
C ALA A 143 -0.67 -7.23 -6.99
N LEU A 144 -1.21 -6.03 -7.24
CA LEU A 144 -0.78 -5.06 -8.24
C LEU A 144 -0.56 -3.65 -7.67
N ASP A 145 -0.97 -3.41 -6.43
CA ASP A 145 -0.68 -2.18 -5.70
C ASP A 145 0.77 -2.18 -5.20
N ASP A 146 1.34 -0.98 -5.05
CA ASP A 146 2.65 -0.77 -4.46
C ASP A 146 2.55 -0.37 -2.96
N ASP A 147 1.35 0.03 -2.48
CA ASP A 147 1.03 0.53 -1.12
C ASP A 147 -0.38 0.08 -0.71
N ASP A 148 -0.52 -1.19 -0.30
CA ASP A 148 -1.80 -1.91 -0.10
C ASP A 148 -2.75 -1.26 0.94
N ASP A 149 -2.24 -0.44 1.86
CA ASP A 149 -3.01 0.22 2.91
C ASP A 149 -3.04 1.77 2.81
N ASN A 150 -2.39 2.31 1.77
CA ASN A 150 -2.28 3.73 1.44
C ASN A 150 -1.73 4.61 2.58
N ASP A 151 -0.82 4.06 3.41
CA ASP A 151 -0.17 4.80 4.50
C ASP A 151 1.06 5.62 4.08
N PHE A 152 1.34 5.64 2.77
CA PHE A 152 2.50 6.24 2.10
C PHE A 152 3.79 5.45 2.30
N TRP A 153 3.76 4.20 2.76
CA TRP A 153 4.90 3.30 2.74
C TRP A 153 4.71 2.20 1.71
N PRO A 154 5.63 2.04 0.76
CA PRO A 154 5.51 0.94 -0.19
C PRO A 154 5.65 -0.42 0.49
N ASP A 155 4.85 -1.41 0.09
CA ASP A 155 4.81 -2.76 0.70
C ASP A 155 6.19 -3.40 0.73
N THR A 156 6.98 -3.17 -0.33
CA THR A 156 8.34 -3.70 -0.45
C THR A 156 9.24 -3.22 0.70
N VAL A 157 9.10 -1.96 1.11
CA VAL A 157 9.87 -1.36 2.21
C VAL A 157 9.35 -1.88 3.54
N GLU A 158 8.04 -2.02 3.66
CA GLU A 158 7.39 -2.53 4.86
C GLU A 158 7.75 -3.98 5.15
N LEU A 159 7.67 -4.85 4.15
CA LEU A 159 8.08 -6.25 4.24
C LEU A 159 9.56 -6.38 4.59
N ASP A 160 10.44 -5.56 3.99
CA ASP A 160 11.87 -5.57 4.29
C ASP A 160 12.16 -5.14 5.74
N ARG A 161 11.34 -4.25 6.30
CA ARG A 161 11.45 -3.74 7.68
C ARG A 161 10.58 -4.49 8.70
N GLY A 162 9.74 -5.38 8.20
CA GLY A 162 8.84 -6.25 8.95
C GLY A 162 7.59 -5.58 9.51
N SER A 163 7.17 -4.41 9.00
CA SER A 163 5.82 -3.87 9.23
C SER A 163 4.77 -4.67 8.44
N ASP A 164 3.50 -4.30 8.59
CA ASP A 164 2.36 -5.04 8.01
C ASP A 164 1.78 -4.18 6.89
N PRO A 165 1.95 -4.56 5.61
CA PRO A 165 1.50 -3.75 4.46
C PRO A 165 -0.01 -3.56 4.35
N LEU A 166 -0.77 -4.31 5.15
CA LEU A 166 -2.24 -4.30 5.11
C LEU A 166 -2.85 -3.51 6.28
N ASP A 167 -2.03 -2.82 7.09
CA ASP A 167 -2.47 -2.09 8.28
C ASP A 167 -1.79 -0.72 8.35
N ALA A 168 -2.51 0.30 7.87
CA ALA A 168 -2.01 1.68 7.78
C ALA A 168 -1.59 2.31 9.12
N GLU A 169 -1.96 1.69 10.25
CA GLU A 169 -1.50 2.11 11.57
C GLU A 169 -0.19 1.43 11.98
N HIS A 170 0.40 0.60 11.14
CA HIS A 170 1.57 -0.25 11.43
C HIS A 170 2.81 0.07 10.58
N THR A 171 3.03 1.33 10.22
CA THR A 171 4.25 1.80 9.53
C THR A 171 5.61 1.32 10.12
N PRO A 172 6.70 1.36 9.32
CA PRO A 172 8.06 1.19 9.82
C PRO A 172 8.46 2.16 10.95
N PHE A 173 7.82 3.33 11.05
CA PHE A 173 8.15 4.30 12.10
C PHE A 173 7.67 3.89 13.48
N ASN A 174 6.59 3.13 13.60
CA ASN A 174 6.00 2.74 14.88
C ASN A 174 6.18 1.24 15.23
N GLN A 175 6.70 0.45 14.29
CA GLN A 175 7.10 -0.95 14.42
C GLN A 175 7.83 -1.28 15.73
N TYR A 176 8.69 -0.39 16.20
CA TYR A 176 9.45 -0.59 17.44
C TYR A 176 8.80 0.16 18.62
N PHE A 177 8.32 -0.61 19.59
CA PHE A 177 7.69 -0.13 20.82
C PHE A 177 6.32 0.56 20.64
N GLY A 178 5.72 0.51 19.45
CA GLY A 178 4.40 1.08 19.18
C GLY A 178 4.36 2.61 19.28
N MET A 179 5.52 3.27 19.08
CA MET A 179 5.63 4.73 19.11
C MET A 179 6.29 5.16 17.81
N SER A 180 5.78 6.20 17.16
CA SER A 180 6.46 6.78 16.00
C SER A 180 7.84 7.29 16.41
N THR A 181 8.87 6.70 15.82
CA THR A 181 10.28 6.98 16.13
C THR A 181 11.00 7.80 15.05
N GLY A 182 10.30 8.12 13.96
CA GLY A 182 10.93 8.55 12.72
C GLY A 182 10.36 9.80 12.07
N PHE A 183 11.17 10.39 11.19
CA PHE A 183 10.77 11.40 10.21
C PHE A 183 11.79 11.45 9.07
N PHE A 184 11.37 11.95 7.92
CA PHE A 184 12.22 12.26 6.76
C PHE A 184 12.65 13.73 6.79
N TYR A 185 13.92 13.99 6.48
CA TYR A 185 14.53 15.32 6.46
C TYR A 185 14.97 15.73 5.06
N TYR A 186 14.49 16.88 4.60
CA TYR A 186 14.71 17.40 3.23
C TYR A 186 15.80 18.47 3.14
N GLY A 187 16.34 18.91 4.29
CA GLY A 187 17.23 20.06 4.37
C GLY A 187 16.55 21.32 4.92
N GLY A 188 17.34 22.21 5.51
CA GLY A 188 16.80 23.41 6.17
C GLY A 188 15.98 23.06 7.42
N LEU A 189 14.70 23.43 7.43
CA LEU A 189 13.73 23.21 8.51
C LEU A 189 12.55 22.33 8.07
N GLU A 190 12.67 21.63 6.94
CA GLU A 190 11.59 20.84 6.34
C GLU A 190 11.71 19.36 6.72
N THR A 191 10.60 18.80 7.23
CA THR A 191 10.48 17.41 7.66
C THR A 191 9.09 16.89 7.31
N ASP A 192 8.98 15.61 6.97
CA ASP A 192 7.72 14.93 6.73
C ASP A 192 7.74 13.51 7.34
N SER A 193 6.58 12.88 7.46
CA SER A 193 6.43 11.49 7.89
C SER A 193 6.24 10.51 6.73
N LYS A 194 5.96 11.01 5.53
CA LYS A 194 5.75 10.21 4.33
C LYS A 194 7.05 9.61 3.81
N TYR A 195 7.00 8.38 3.32
CA TYR A 195 8.14 7.75 2.70
C TYR A 195 8.69 8.59 1.55
N ASP A 196 9.99 8.83 1.57
CA ASP A 196 10.72 9.41 0.45
C ASP A 196 12.13 8.81 0.41
N ALA A 197 12.41 8.06 -0.66
CA ALA A 197 13.68 7.40 -0.88
C ALA A 197 14.86 8.38 -1.11
N GLU A 198 14.60 9.63 -1.49
CA GLU A 198 15.63 10.66 -1.68
C GLU A 198 15.89 11.48 -0.40
N ALA A 199 14.93 11.49 0.54
CA ALA A 199 15.06 12.21 1.79
C ALA A 199 15.91 11.46 2.81
N PHE A 200 16.54 12.20 3.72
CA PHE A 200 17.32 11.58 4.79
C PHE A 200 16.40 11.12 5.93
N GLU A 201 16.23 9.82 6.08
CA GLU A 201 15.45 9.23 7.16
C GLU A 201 16.20 9.28 8.50
N ILE A 202 15.51 9.75 9.53
CA ILE A 202 15.96 9.66 10.93
C ILE A 202 14.89 8.91 11.71
N SER A 203 15.09 7.61 11.91
CA SER A 203 14.15 6.74 12.62
C SER A 203 14.86 5.60 13.35
N LEU A 204 14.15 4.89 14.24
CA LEU A 204 14.69 3.67 14.85
C LEU A 204 14.71 2.51 13.85
N SER A 205 13.75 2.42 12.93
CA SER A 205 13.70 1.37 11.91
C SER A 205 14.84 1.50 10.90
N GLY A 206 15.10 2.69 10.36
CA GLY A 206 16.26 2.94 9.50
C GLY A 206 17.59 2.70 10.20
N LEU A 207 17.71 2.98 11.51
CA LEU A 207 18.89 2.60 12.28
C LEU A 207 19.01 1.06 12.39
N MET A 208 17.91 0.35 12.61
CA MET A 208 17.92 -1.11 12.71
C MET A 208 18.31 -1.74 11.39
N GLU A 209 17.81 -1.24 10.26
CA GLU A 209 18.19 -1.66 8.91
C GLU A 209 19.71 -1.56 8.70
N VAL A 210 20.30 -0.41 9.01
CA VAL A 210 21.76 -0.22 8.92
C VAL A 210 22.52 -1.14 9.88
N VAL A 211 21.99 -1.42 11.07
CA VAL A 211 22.66 -2.28 12.06
C VAL A 211 22.59 -3.77 11.67
N THR A 212 21.51 -4.20 11.02
CA THR A 212 21.31 -5.57 10.57
C THR A 212 22.10 -5.88 9.30
N GLU A 213 22.53 -4.87 8.54
CA GLU A 213 23.50 -5.06 7.46
C GLU A 213 24.80 -5.69 7.94
N GLU A 214 25.36 -6.60 7.12
CA GLU A 214 26.57 -7.34 7.47
C GLU A 214 27.76 -6.39 7.75
N LEU A 215 28.51 -6.69 8.81
CA LEU A 215 29.73 -5.98 9.24
C LEU A 215 29.55 -4.54 9.80
N VAL A 216 28.34 -4.00 9.92
CA VAL A 216 28.14 -2.65 10.48
C VAL A 216 28.42 -2.57 11.98
N ILE A 217 28.02 -3.59 12.76
CA ILE A 217 28.27 -3.65 14.21
C ILE A 217 29.77 -3.47 14.55
N PRO A 218 30.72 -4.19 13.92
CA PRO A 218 32.14 -3.92 14.09
C PRO A 218 32.55 -2.46 13.85
N PHE A 219 32.04 -1.80 12.80
CA PHE A 219 32.35 -0.40 12.50
C PHE A 219 31.79 0.55 13.56
N LEU A 220 30.54 0.34 13.99
CA LEU A 220 29.92 1.13 15.06
C LEU A 220 30.65 0.98 16.41
N LEU A 221 31.31 -0.14 16.65
CA LEU A 221 32.12 -0.35 17.84
C LEU A 221 33.50 0.37 17.79
N ILE A 222 34.02 0.73 16.62
CA ILE A 222 35.36 1.37 16.49
C ILE A 222 35.45 2.69 17.28
N PRO A 223 34.52 3.66 17.14
CA PRO A 223 34.56 4.89 17.93
C PRO A 223 34.49 4.63 19.43
N ILE A 224 33.69 3.64 19.85
CA ILE A 224 33.56 3.25 21.26
C ILE A 224 34.89 2.67 21.78
N TYR A 225 35.51 1.75 21.03
CA TYR A 225 36.81 1.20 21.38
C TYR A 225 37.90 2.28 21.42
N MET A 226 37.90 3.21 20.45
CA MET A 226 38.82 4.35 20.39
C MET A 226 38.64 5.28 21.59
N TYR A 227 37.40 5.63 21.94
CA TYR A 227 37.09 6.43 23.13
C TYR A 227 37.60 5.75 24.41
N VAL A 228 37.30 4.47 24.60
CA VAL A 228 37.78 3.69 25.75
C VAL A 228 39.31 3.64 25.77
N PHE A 229 39.95 3.44 24.61
CA PHE A 229 41.40 3.41 24.47
C PHE A 229 42.05 4.74 24.85
N PHE A 230 41.59 5.85 24.27
CA PHE A 230 42.12 7.19 24.57
C PHE A 230 41.83 7.62 25.99
N SER A 231 40.63 7.38 26.51
CA SER A 231 40.28 7.68 27.91
C SER A 231 41.21 6.94 28.89
N ARG A 232 41.48 5.66 28.64
CA ARG A 232 42.43 4.88 29.44
C ARG A 232 43.87 5.39 29.33
N ARG A 233 44.30 5.77 28.13
CA ARG A 233 45.65 6.33 27.90
C ARG A 233 45.82 7.67 28.60
N GLN A 234 44.86 8.59 28.46
CA GLN A 234 44.90 9.90 29.09
C GLN A 234 44.92 9.78 30.62
N ARG A 235 44.11 8.88 31.20
CA ARG A 235 44.15 8.60 32.65
C ARG A 235 45.49 8.07 33.12
N PHE A 236 46.11 7.17 32.36
CA PHE A 236 47.44 6.65 32.70
C PHE A 236 48.50 7.76 32.67
N GLU A 237 48.50 8.59 31.63
CA GLU A 237 49.44 9.71 31.51
C GLU A 237 49.24 10.76 32.59
N GLN A 238 47.99 11.06 32.94
CA GLN A 238 47.67 11.98 34.03
C GLN A 238 48.21 11.46 35.37
N LEU A 239 47.95 10.19 35.71
CA LEU A 239 48.47 9.60 36.95
C LEU A 239 49.99 9.55 36.96
N ARG A 240 50.63 9.23 35.82
CA ARG A 240 52.09 9.24 35.70
C ARG A 240 52.65 10.63 35.99
N ASN A 241 52.06 11.67 35.40
CA ASN A 241 52.48 13.05 35.63
C ASN A 241 52.26 13.47 37.09
N ASP A 242 51.07 13.19 37.65
CA ASP A 242 50.74 13.46 39.06
C ASP A 242 51.75 12.81 40.02
N ILE A 243 52.18 11.56 39.73
CA ILE A 243 53.21 10.84 40.51
C ILE A 243 54.58 11.51 40.37
N THR A 244 54.98 11.91 39.16
CA THR A 244 56.29 12.53 38.94
C THR A 244 56.41 13.94 39.50
N GLU A 245 55.29 14.66 39.66
CA GLU A 245 55.25 16.02 40.21
C GLU A 245 55.03 16.03 41.74
N ALA A 246 54.71 14.88 42.34
CA ALA A 246 54.48 14.77 43.77
C ALA A 246 55.74 15.10 44.57
N LYS A 247 55.62 16.02 45.54
CA LYS A 247 56.72 16.49 46.40
C LYS A 247 56.72 15.90 47.81
N SER A 248 55.68 15.14 48.17
CA SER A 248 55.45 14.61 49.51
C SER A 248 55.06 13.13 49.44
N GLY A 249 55.54 12.34 50.40
CA GLY A 249 55.16 10.93 50.55
C GLY A 249 53.66 10.73 50.84
N GLU A 250 53.01 11.69 51.49
CA GLU A 250 51.57 11.63 51.77
C GLU A 250 50.75 11.70 50.47
N VAL A 251 51.18 12.55 49.52
CA VAL A 251 50.55 12.67 48.19
C VAL A 251 50.77 11.39 47.37
N LEU A 252 51.94 10.77 47.46
CA LEU A 252 52.24 9.51 46.77
C LEU A 252 51.38 8.35 47.31
N PHE A 253 51.14 8.29 48.61
CA PHE A 253 50.27 7.29 49.23
C PHE A 253 48.80 7.42 48.76
N GLU A 254 48.28 8.65 48.69
CA GLU A 254 46.93 8.91 48.14
C GLU A 254 46.84 8.49 46.65
N LEU A 255 47.88 8.77 45.87
CA LEU A 255 47.96 8.33 44.47
C LEU A 255 48.03 6.80 44.35
N GLU A 256 48.72 6.11 45.26
CA GLU A 256 48.76 4.64 45.29
C GLU A 256 47.38 4.03 45.54
N ILE A 257 46.63 4.55 46.53
CA ILE A 257 45.25 4.14 46.80
C ILE A 257 44.37 4.36 45.57
N LYS A 258 44.50 5.53 44.93
CA LYS A 258 43.77 5.87 43.70
C LYS A 258 44.07 4.91 42.56
N VAL A 259 45.35 4.57 42.33
CA VAL A 259 45.77 3.59 41.32
C VAL A 259 45.17 2.21 41.60
N ASN A 260 45.24 1.74 42.84
CA ASN A 260 44.68 0.44 43.24
C ASN A 260 43.16 0.36 43.02
N ASN A 261 42.43 1.42 43.36
CA ASN A 261 40.99 1.49 43.11
C ASN A 261 40.67 1.48 41.61
N LEU A 262 41.45 2.19 40.78
CA LEU A 262 41.25 2.22 39.33
C LEU A 262 41.56 0.88 38.65
N ILE A 263 42.51 0.10 39.18
CA ILE A 263 42.75 -1.29 38.73
C ILE A 263 41.59 -2.18 39.13
N LYS A 264 41.11 -2.08 40.37
CA LYS A 264 39.97 -2.86 40.90
C LYS A 264 38.69 -2.63 40.07
N GLU A 265 38.42 -1.39 39.70
CA GLU A 265 37.30 -1.01 38.85
C GLU A 265 37.52 -1.27 37.35
N ARG A 266 38.66 -1.88 36.96
CA ARG A 266 39.03 -2.14 35.55
C ARG A 266 39.07 -0.87 34.68
N LYS A 267 39.28 0.29 35.30
CA LYS A 267 39.44 1.58 34.62
C LYS A 267 40.84 1.76 34.03
N ILE A 268 41.83 1.00 34.52
CA ILE A 268 43.22 0.97 34.01
C ILE A 268 43.66 -0.50 33.85
N LYS A 269 44.54 -0.78 32.86
CA LYS A 269 45.12 -2.12 32.67
C LYS A 269 46.04 -2.48 33.85
N THR A 270 46.05 -3.75 34.25
CA THR A 270 46.93 -4.25 35.33
C THR A 270 48.41 -3.93 35.08
N LEU A 271 48.90 -4.10 33.84
CA LEU A 271 50.27 -3.76 33.47
C LEU A 271 50.59 -2.27 33.65
N HIS A 272 49.67 -1.37 33.26
CA HIS A 272 49.82 0.06 33.50
C HIS A 272 49.85 0.36 35.00
N GLY A 273 49.02 -0.33 35.79
CA GLY A 273 49.02 -0.23 37.25
C GLY A 273 50.37 -0.60 37.87
N LEU A 274 50.98 -1.69 37.42
CA LEU A 274 52.32 -2.10 37.87
C LEU A 274 53.38 -1.06 37.53
N ILE A 275 53.34 -0.48 36.33
CA ILE A 275 54.25 0.59 35.92
C ILE A 275 54.09 1.81 36.82
N LEU A 276 52.84 2.24 37.09
CA LEU A 276 52.57 3.38 37.97
C LEU A 276 53.09 3.13 39.39
N ARG A 277 52.93 1.91 39.91
CA ARG A 277 53.43 1.53 41.25
C ARG A 277 54.96 1.56 41.32
N ASN A 278 55.65 1.01 40.33
CA ASN A 278 57.11 1.13 40.24
C ASN A 278 57.54 2.60 40.15
N THR A 279 56.79 3.44 39.42
CA THR A 279 57.06 4.88 39.33
C THR A 279 56.90 5.58 40.68
N ILE A 280 55.90 5.19 41.49
CA ILE A 280 55.71 5.67 42.86
C ILE A 280 56.93 5.33 43.71
N GLU A 281 57.37 4.07 43.70
CA GLU A 281 58.55 3.62 44.45
C GLU A 281 59.82 4.40 44.07
N GLU A 282 60.03 4.68 42.78
CA GLU A 282 61.14 5.51 42.31
C GLU A 282 61.06 6.96 42.83
N GLN A 283 59.87 7.57 42.84
CA GLN A 283 59.69 8.94 43.33
C GLN A 283 59.82 9.02 44.85
N GLU A 284 59.33 8.04 45.60
CA GLU A 284 59.56 7.95 47.04
C GLU A 284 61.05 7.92 47.37
N ASN A 285 61.83 7.12 46.63
CA ASN A 285 63.28 7.05 46.80
C ASN A 285 63.96 8.38 46.49
N LYS A 286 63.52 9.11 45.45
CA LYS A 286 64.02 10.46 45.14
C LYS A 286 63.75 11.44 46.27
N ILE A 287 62.51 11.50 46.77
CA ILE A 287 62.12 12.41 47.87
C ILE A 287 62.93 12.10 49.14
N ARG A 288 63.13 10.83 49.48
CA ARG A 288 63.98 10.40 50.62
C ARG A 288 65.45 10.79 50.44
N SER A 289 65.97 10.69 49.21
CA SER A 289 67.35 11.09 48.91
C SER A 289 67.55 12.62 48.93
N SER A 290 66.54 13.41 48.57
CA SER A 290 66.61 14.87 48.68
C SER A 290 66.48 15.36 50.12
N SER A 291 65.65 14.72 50.96
CA SER A 291 65.51 15.09 52.37
C SER A 291 66.75 14.78 53.21
N THR A 292 67.55 13.78 52.81
CA THR A 292 68.83 13.44 53.47
C THR A 292 69.98 14.38 53.08
N HIS A 293 69.86 15.14 51.99
CA HIS A 293 70.85 16.15 51.58
C HIS A 293 70.53 17.57 52.06
N GLU A 294 69.32 17.84 52.57
CA GLU A 294 68.96 19.14 53.19
C GLU A 294 69.25 19.21 54.71
N GLU A 295 69.63 18.08 55.33
CA GLU A 295 69.96 17.97 56.76
C GLU A 295 71.48 17.95 57.07
N GLU A 296 72.36 18.06 56.06
CA GLU A 296 73.82 18.30 56.18
C GLU A 296 74.19 19.77 55.90
#